data_AF-A0A451BST5-F1
#
_entry.id   AF-A0A451BST5-F1
#
_cell.length_a   1.000
_cell.length_b   1.000
_cell.length_c   1.000
_cell.angle_alpha   90.00
_cell.angle_beta   90.00
_cell.angle_gamma   90.00
#
_symmetry.space_group_name_H-M   'P 1'
#
loop_
_entity.id
_entity.type
_entity.pdbx_description
1 polymer ?
#
loop_
_entity_poly.entity_id
_entity_poly.type
_entity_poly.pdbx_seq_one_letter_code
_entity_poly.pdbx_strand_id
1 'polypeptide(L)'
;MTIKFPYGLADFQKIREENYFYVDRTDRIALIENAGDQLLFLRPRRFGKSLWLSVLENYYDLARADRFEELFGDLKIGREPTSRRNSY
;
A
#
# COMPACT_ATOMS: atom_id res chain seq x y z
N MET A 1 18.49 17.06 0.43
CA MET A 1 18.19 15.79 1.13
C MET A 1 18.50 14.65 0.18
N THR A 2 19.15 13.60 0.66
CA THR A 2 19.47 12.42 -0.16
C THR A 2 18.26 11.49 -0.23
N ILE A 3 17.81 11.15 -1.43
CA ILE A 3 16.69 10.21 -1.64
C ILE A 3 17.14 8.81 -1.22
N LYS A 4 16.40 8.18 -0.30
CA LYS A 4 16.64 6.79 0.13
C LYS A 4 15.83 5.84 -0.75
N PHE A 5 16.50 5.06 -1.60
CA PHE A 5 15.80 4.06 -2.42
C PHE A 5 15.62 2.74 -1.65
N PRO A 6 14.41 2.17 -1.60
CA PRO A 6 14.16 0.89 -0.94
C PRO A 6 14.60 -0.27 -1.84
N TYR A 7 15.88 -0.65 -1.77
CA TYR A 7 16.41 -1.76 -2.56
C TYR A 7 16.11 -3.11 -1.89
N GLY A 8 15.22 -3.90 -2.49
CA GLY A 8 14.83 -5.21 -1.95
C GLY A 8 13.91 -5.14 -0.72
N LEU A 9 13.57 -3.93 -0.27
CA LEU A 9 12.63 -3.71 0.81
C LEU A 9 11.19 -3.75 0.26
N ALA A 10 10.37 -4.65 0.81
CA ALA A 10 8.98 -4.85 0.41
C ALA A 10 8.00 -4.65 1.58
N ASP A 11 8.44 -3.94 2.61
CA ASP A 11 7.65 -3.59 3.78
C ASP A 11 7.18 -2.14 3.61
N PHE A 12 5.88 -1.98 3.39
CA PHE A 12 5.28 -0.66 3.18
C PHE A 12 5.39 0.21 4.43
N GLN A 13 5.10 -0.34 5.61
CA GLN A 13 5.16 0.39 6.87
C GLN A 13 6.57 0.96 7.09
N LYS A 14 7.60 0.12 6.94
CA LYS A 14 9.00 0.56 7.08
C LYS A 14 9.38 1.61 6.04
N ILE A 15 8.89 1.47 4.79
CA ILE A 15 9.11 2.46 3.73
C ILE A 15 8.57 3.84 4.14
N ARG A 16 7.40 3.89 4.77
CA ARG A 16 6.75 5.12 5.23
C ARG A 16 7.49 5.71 6.45
N GLU A 17 7.68 4.91 7.49
CA GLU A 17 8.33 5.34 8.76
C GLU A 17 9.77 5.85 8.56
N GLU A 18 10.57 5.17 7.75
CA GLU A 18 11.98 5.53 7.53
C GLU A 18 12.20 6.55 6.40
N ASN A 19 11.12 7.07 5.81
CA ASN A 19 11.11 8.04 4.71
C ASN A 19 11.89 7.55 3.48
N TYR A 20 11.64 6.32 3.04
CA TYR A 20 12.12 5.83 1.75
C TYR A 20 11.30 6.44 0.60
N PHE A 21 11.92 6.49 -0.58
CA PHE A 21 11.23 6.82 -1.81
C PHE A 21 10.11 5.80 -2.09
N TYR A 22 8.87 6.28 -2.16
CA TYR A 22 7.69 5.51 -2.48
C TYR A 22 6.95 6.16 -3.64
N VAL A 23 6.60 5.35 -4.64
CA VAL A 23 5.76 5.80 -5.75
C VAL A 23 4.32 5.42 -5.43
N ASP A 24 3.49 6.42 -5.19
CA ASP A 24 2.08 6.20 -4.88
C ASP A 24 1.34 5.58 -6.06
N ARG A 25 0.74 4.41 -5.80
CA ARG A 25 -0.14 3.65 -6.70
C ARG A 25 -1.41 3.19 -5.99
N THR A 26 -1.70 3.80 -4.84
CA THR A 26 -2.80 3.39 -3.95
C THR A 26 -4.18 3.66 -4.55
N ASP A 27 -4.28 4.51 -5.58
CA ASP A 27 -5.49 4.66 -6.41
C ASP A 27 -5.98 3.36 -7.04
N ARG A 28 -5.10 2.37 -7.22
CA ARG A 28 -5.47 1.06 -7.75
C ARG A 28 -6.25 0.20 -6.77
N ILE A 29 -6.28 0.53 -5.48
CA ILE A 29 -7.03 -0.24 -4.47
C ILE A 29 -8.51 -0.29 -4.84
N ALA A 30 -9.12 0.87 -5.15
CA ALA A 30 -10.50 0.94 -5.60
C ALA A 30 -10.76 0.14 -6.90
N LEU A 31 -9.81 0.14 -7.84
CA LEU A 31 -9.90 -0.67 -9.07
C LEU A 31 -9.87 -2.18 -8.78
N ILE A 32 -9.01 -2.60 -7.86
CA ILE A 32 -8.87 -4.01 -7.44
C ILE A 32 -10.13 -4.48 -6.73
N GLU A 33 -10.68 -3.68 -5.81
CA GLU A 33 -11.93 -4.02 -5.12
C GLU A 33 -13.10 -4.26 -6.09
N ASN A 34 -13.12 -3.54 -7.22
CA ASN A 34 -14.14 -3.68 -8.26
C ASN A 34 -13.84 -4.78 -9.31
N ALA A 35 -12.61 -5.31 -9.35
CA ALA A 35 -12.18 -6.24 -10.38
C ALA A 35 -12.64 -7.69 -10.14
N GLY A 36 -13.08 -8.02 -8.92
CA GLY A 36 -13.66 -9.31 -8.54
C GLY A 36 -12.99 -9.93 -7.30
N ASP A 37 -13.54 -11.06 -6.85
CA ASP A 37 -13.14 -11.70 -5.59
C ASP A 37 -11.78 -12.43 -5.67
N GLN A 38 -11.37 -12.83 -6.87
CA GLN A 38 -10.11 -13.52 -7.12
C GLN A 38 -9.29 -12.80 -8.17
N LEU A 39 -8.14 -12.25 -7.74
CA LEU A 39 -7.23 -11.53 -8.61
C LEU A 39 -5.91 -12.28 -8.73
N LEU A 40 -5.52 -12.57 -9.98
CA LEU A 40 -4.25 -13.18 -10.30
C LEU A 40 -3.23 -12.11 -10.67
N PHE A 41 -2.24 -11.89 -9.81
CA PHE A 41 -1.08 -11.09 -10.19
C PHE A 41 -0.15 -11.94 -11.07
N LEU A 42 0.04 -11.53 -12.33
CA LEU A 42 0.96 -12.18 -13.26
C LEU A 42 2.39 -12.28 -12.68
N ARG A 43 3.23 -13.14 -13.25
CA ARG A 43 4.58 -13.45 -12.72
C ARG A 43 5.77 -12.70 -13.37
N PRO A 44 5.75 -11.38 -13.65
CA PRO A 44 7.00 -10.69 -13.97
C PRO A 44 7.88 -10.56 -12.71
N ARG A 45 9.17 -10.87 -12.84
CA ARG A 45 10.14 -10.78 -11.74
C ARG A 45 10.38 -9.32 -11.35
N ARG A 46 10.55 -9.04 -10.06
CA ARG A 46 10.80 -7.69 -9.50
C ARG A 46 9.74 -6.62 -9.83
N PHE A 47 8.52 -7.04 -10.14
CA PHE A 47 7.41 -6.11 -10.43
C PHE A 47 6.83 -5.40 -9.19
N GLY A 48 7.34 -5.66 -7.99
CA GLY A 48 6.85 -5.02 -6.76
C GLY A 48 5.59 -5.64 -6.17
N LYS A 49 5.21 -6.87 -6.57
CA LYS A 49 4.06 -7.60 -6.00
C LYS A 49 4.12 -7.72 -4.48
N SER A 50 5.28 -8.05 -3.92
CA SER A 50 5.44 -8.18 -2.46
C SER A 50 5.17 -6.87 -1.73
N LEU A 51 5.70 -5.75 -2.26
CA LEU A 51 5.41 -4.42 -1.71
C LEU A 51 3.91 -4.09 -1.82
N TRP A 52 3.30 -4.42 -2.95
CA TRP A 52 1.87 -4.20 -3.15
C TRP A 52 1.00 -4.97 -2.15
N LEU A 53 1.33 -6.23 -1.86
CA LEU A 53 0.65 -7.02 -0.84
C LEU A 53 0.81 -6.39 0.55
N SER A 54 2.00 -5.91 0.90
CA SER A 54 2.23 -5.19 2.15
C SER A 54 1.41 -3.90 2.25
N VAL A 55 1.23 -3.16 1.14
CA VAL A 55 0.35 -1.98 1.09
C VAL A 55 -1.10 -2.39 1.41
N LEU A 56 -1.61 -3.44 0.76
CA LEU A 56 -2.99 -3.92 0.97
C LEU A 56 -3.19 -4.41 2.40
N GLU A 57 -2.24 -5.17 2.94
CA GLU A 57 -2.25 -5.62 4.33
C GLU A 57 -2.38 -4.43 5.29
N ASN A 58 -1.53 -3.41 5.13
CA ASN A 58 -1.59 -2.20 5.96
C ASN A 58 -2.90 -1.41 5.82
N TYR A 59 -3.51 -1.44 4.64
CA TYR A 59 -4.73 -0.68 4.35
C TYR A 59 -5.99 -1.35 4.90
N TYR A 60 -6.05 -2.69 4.87
CA TYR A 60 -7.23 -3.45 5.28
C TYR A 60 -7.23 -3.86 6.75
N ASP A 61 -6.07 -3.98 7.39
CA ASP A 61 -5.92 -4.47 8.77
C ASP A 61 -6.56 -3.53 9.80
N LEU A 62 -7.57 -4.03 10.53
CA LEU A 62 -8.28 -3.34 11.59
C LEU A 62 -7.36 -2.95 12.75
N ALA A 63 -6.33 -3.76 13.05
CA ALA A 63 -5.38 -3.48 14.13
C ALA A 63 -4.48 -2.28 13.84
N ARG A 64 -4.50 -1.75 12.60
CA ARG A 64 -3.72 -0.58 12.15
C ARG A 64 -4.59 0.66 11.89
N ALA A 65 -5.86 0.65 12.30
CA ALA A 65 -6.79 1.75 12.07
C ALA A 65 -6.32 3.08 12.69
N ASP A 66 -5.63 3.01 13.83
CA ASP A 66 -5.03 4.16 14.52
C ASP A 66 -3.85 4.78 13.75
N ARG A 67 -3.23 4.02 12.85
CA ARG A 67 -2.07 4.43 12.05
C ARG A 67 -2.40 4.81 10.62
N PHE A 68 -3.68 4.86 10.26
CA PHE A 68 -4.11 5.13 8.89
C PHE A 68 -3.56 6.46 8.36
N GLU A 69 -3.69 7.54 9.13
CA GLU A 69 -3.24 8.87 8.71
C GLU A 69 -1.71 8.95 8.55
N GLU A 70 -0.97 8.27 9.42
CA GLU A 70 0.50 8.21 9.36
C GLU A 70 0.96 7.49 8.07
N LEU A 71 0.33 6.37 7.74
CA LEU A 71 0.75 5.52 6.63
C LEU A 71 0.22 6.00 5.28
N PHE A 72 -1.00 6.54 5.25
CA PHE A 72 -1.72 6.81 4.00
C PHE A 72 -2.15 8.27 3.81
N GLY A 73 -2.17 9.12 4.83
CA GLY A 73 -2.86 10.43 4.79
C GLY A 73 -2.41 11.37 3.66
N ASP A 74 -1.14 11.31 3.24
CA ASP A 74 -0.61 12.06 2.10
C ASP A 74 -0.82 11.36 0.74
N LEU A 75 -1.13 10.08 0.71
CA LEU A 75 -1.36 9.26 -0.47
C LEU A 75 -2.78 9.43 -1.02
N LYS A 76 -3.00 9.02 -2.27
CA LYS A 76 -4.32 9.11 -2.92
C LYS A 76 -5.41 8.38 -2.14
N ILE A 77 -5.16 7.14 -1.72
CA ILE A 77 -6.17 6.37 -0.96
C ILE A 77 -6.41 6.91 0.46
N GLY A 78 -5.47 7.67 1.03
CA GLY A 78 -5.68 8.34 2.30
C GLY A 78 -6.66 9.49 2.19
N ARG A 79 -6.56 10.25 1.08
CA ARG A 79 -7.46 11.37 0.77
C ARG A 79 -8.85 10.91 0.33
N GLU A 80 -8.91 9.78 -0.38
CA GLU A 80 -10.15 9.18 -0.91
C GLU A 80 -10.24 7.70 -0.52
N PRO A 81 -10.47 7.37 0.77
CA PRO A 81 -10.52 6.00 1.22
C PRO A 81 -11.78 5.27 0.73
N THR A 82 -11.63 4.00 0.42
CA THR A 82 -12.74 3.07 0.15
C THR A 82 -13.46 2.69 1.44
N SER A 83 -14.68 2.15 1.31
CA SER A 83 -15.46 1.65 2.44
C SER A 83 -14.83 0.47 3.17
N ARG A 84 -13.85 -0.21 2.54
CA ARG A 84 -13.13 -1.37 3.10
C ARG A 84 -11.88 -0.98 3.90
N ARG A 85 -11.59 0.31 4.04
CA ARG A 85 -10.48 0.80 4.88
C ARG A 85 -10.55 0.17 6.28
N ASN A 86 -9.46 -0.43 6.74
CA ASN A 86 -9.31 -1.02 8.07
C ASN A 86 -10.54 -1.87 8.51
N SER A 87 -11.05 -2.70 7.61
CA SER A 87 -12.31 -3.45 7.81
C SER A 87 -12.11 -4.95 8.06
N TYR A 88 -10.87 -5.45 8.06
CA TYR A 88 -10.54 -6.88 8.14
C TYR A 88 -9.55 -7.21 9.24
#